data_AF-A0AAD5G0W1-F1
#
_entry.id   AF-A0AAD5G0W1-F1
#
_cell.length_a   1.000
_cell.length_b   1.000
_cell.length_c   1.000
_cell.angle_alpha   90.00
_cell.angle_beta   90.00
_cell.angle_gamma   90.00
#
_symmetry.space_group_name_H-M   'P 1'
#
loop_
_entity.id
_entity.type
_entity.pdbx_description
1 polymer ?
#
loop_
_entity_poly.entity_id
_entity_poly.type
_entity_poly.pdbx_seq_one_letter_code
_entity_poly.pdbx_strand_id
1 'polypeptide(L)'
;MSSPTPSTGQVQIQTSAQKSPAAINVANYLFQNPILKQRVGLLDNQNDLEFFRYKRFERALLSDDYNSKQQNPRNGLPPISSVEDVQKIFVLLIQNQMIIPVKKLHYAEVKAVKGWKPKREKPTLRRSEKAVVDPNFYYGWTYTKPNPYILLYSLLAVAGIFAVILFPLWPNFMRRGVWYLSMAALGLIGLLFATAIVRFIIYVISLVALPKPFWLFPNLFEDCGFFESFVPLYGWEEPKKKKSKKSKKSKMAAKGGDDDNNVEPILTSAEKTATGAEAHENGSSGASTSKRKVLLEEVADE
;
A
#
# COMPACT_ATOMS: atom_id res chain seq x y z
N MET A 1 28.78 52.14 -5.87
CA MET A 1 28.77 50.67 -5.76
C MET A 1 27.50 50.18 -6.41
N SER A 2 27.64 49.66 -7.62
CA SER A 2 26.57 49.19 -8.51
C SER A 2 25.90 47.95 -7.91
N SER A 3 24.58 48.02 -7.77
CA SER A 3 23.73 46.86 -7.47
C SER A 3 23.83 45.85 -8.63
N PRO A 4 23.96 44.54 -8.35
CA PRO A 4 23.98 43.54 -9.40
C PRO A 4 22.58 43.42 -10.03
N THR A 5 22.53 43.55 -11.35
CA THR A 5 21.38 43.28 -12.20
C THR A 5 20.89 41.84 -11.99
N PRO A 6 19.57 41.60 -11.84
CA PRO A 6 19.06 40.23 -11.80
C PRO A 6 19.23 39.59 -13.18
N SER A 7 19.88 38.42 -13.21
CA SER A 7 19.98 37.58 -14.40
C SER A 7 18.58 37.20 -14.89
N THR A 8 18.29 37.52 -16.14
CA THR A 8 17.03 37.26 -16.84
C THR A 8 16.57 35.81 -16.67
N GLY A 9 15.45 35.59 -15.97
CA GLY A 9 14.71 34.31 -15.96
C GLY A 9 14.50 33.60 -14.61
N GLN A 10 15.01 34.12 -13.49
CA GLN A 10 14.76 33.52 -12.17
C GLN A 10 13.83 34.39 -11.32
N VAL A 11 12.57 33.95 -11.16
CA VAL A 11 11.60 34.58 -10.26
C VAL A 11 11.75 33.97 -8.87
N GLN A 12 12.14 34.76 -7.88
CA GLN A 12 12.13 34.33 -6.48
C GLN A 12 10.69 34.29 -5.96
N ILE A 13 10.22 33.11 -5.57
CA ILE A 13 8.86 32.89 -5.08
C ILE A 13 8.90 32.98 -3.54
N GLN A 14 8.36 34.05 -2.95
CA GLN A 14 8.22 34.16 -1.50
C GLN A 14 7.16 33.17 -1.00
N THR A 15 7.50 32.37 0.02
CA THR A 15 6.54 31.42 0.60
C THR A 15 5.74 32.07 1.72
N SER A 16 4.42 31.92 1.71
CA SER A 16 3.53 32.42 2.77
C SER A 16 3.24 31.31 3.79
N ALA A 17 3.20 31.66 5.08
CA ALA A 17 2.79 30.74 6.15
C ALA A 17 1.27 30.52 6.17
N GLN A 18 0.49 31.57 5.84
CA GLN A 18 -0.95 31.47 5.71
C GLN A 18 -1.32 30.88 4.35
N LYS A 19 -2.08 29.79 4.37
CA LYS A 19 -2.56 29.09 3.17
C LYS A 19 -3.82 29.79 2.65
N SER A 20 -3.78 30.26 1.42
CA SER A 20 -4.95 30.86 0.76
C SER A 20 -6.06 29.83 0.53
N PRO A 21 -7.34 30.22 0.67
CA PRO A 21 -8.46 29.30 0.47
C PRO A 21 -8.53 28.76 -0.97
N ALA A 22 -8.18 29.59 -1.97
CA ALA A 22 -8.10 29.16 -3.36
C ALA A 22 -7.04 28.06 -3.58
N ALA A 23 -5.85 28.18 -2.95
CA ALA A 23 -4.82 27.13 -3.00
C ALA A 23 -5.31 25.82 -2.40
N ILE A 24 -6.03 25.90 -1.27
CA ILE A 24 -6.56 24.74 -0.58
C ILE A 24 -7.61 24.04 -1.44
N ASN A 25 -8.51 24.78 -2.08
CA ASN A 25 -9.54 24.21 -2.94
C ASN A 25 -8.94 23.49 -4.15
N VAL A 26 -7.97 24.11 -4.81
CA VAL A 26 -7.26 23.48 -5.93
C VAL A 26 -6.47 22.26 -5.47
N ALA A 27 -5.75 22.34 -4.35
CA ALA A 27 -5.03 21.20 -3.80
C ALA A 27 -5.98 20.07 -3.39
N ASN A 28 -7.14 20.36 -2.81
CA ASN A 28 -8.18 19.39 -2.48
C ASN A 28 -8.73 18.66 -3.71
N TYR A 29 -8.86 19.35 -4.84
CA TYR A 29 -9.29 18.75 -6.11
C TYR A 29 -8.19 17.86 -6.72
N LEU A 30 -6.95 18.34 -6.68
CA LEU A 30 -5.82 17.68 -7.34
C LEU A 30 -5.27 16.51 -6.53
N PHE A 31 -5.24 16.61 -5.20
CA PHE A 31 -4.69 15.59 -4.33
C PHE A 31 -5.44 14.27 -4.54
N GLN A 32 -4.69 13.19 -4.80
CA GLN A 32 -5.21 11.85 -5.12
C GLN A 32 -6.05 11.76 -6.41
N ASN A 33 -6.01 12.76 -7.28
CA ASN A 33 -6.66 12.69 -8.57
C ASN A 33 -5.97 11.64 -9.48
N PRO A 34 -6.72 10.71 -10.11
CA PRO A 34 -6.15 9.65 -10.95
C PRO A 34 -5.35 10.17 -12.15
N ILE A 35 -5.66 11.37 -12.67
CA ILE A 35 -4.97 11.99 -13.80
C ILE A 35 -3.49 12.26 -13.48
N LEU A 36 -3.17 12.58 -12.22
CA LEU A 36 -1.81 12.87 -11.78
C LEU A 36 -0.88 11.66 -11.85
N LYS A 37 -1.44 10.43 -11.78
CA LYS A 37 -0.68 9.17 -11.69
C LYS A 37 0.42 9.24 -10.63
N GLN A 38 0.05 9.78 -9.46
CA GLN A 38 0.96 9.99 -8.34
C GLN A 38 1.53 8.66 -7.83
N ARG A 39 2.78 8.70 -7.37
CA ARG A 39 3.50 7.55 -6.81
C ARG A 39 4.13 7.95 -5.49
N VAL A 40 4.38 6.97 -4.63
CA VAL A 40 5.13 7.19 -3.39
C VAL A 40 6.62 7.02 -3.65
N GLY A 41 7.41 8.01 -3.25
CA GLY A 41 8.87 7.96 -3.23
C GLY A 41 9.40 8.31 -1.84
N LEU A 42 10.70 8.14 -1.63
CA LEU A 42 11.36 8.46 -0.37
C LEU A 42 12.09 9.79 -0.49
N LEU A 43 11.57 10.82 0.16
CA LEU A 43 12.26 12.10 0.31
C LEU A 43 13.47 11.92 1.23
N ASP A 44 14.64 12.29 0.73
CA ASP A 44 15.94 12.21 1.41
C ASP A 44 16.21 10.81 2.02
N ASN A 45 15.71 9.77 1.33
CA ASN A 45 15.82 8.36 1.69
C ASN A 45 15.14 7.94 3.02
N GLN A 46 14.30 8.80 3.59
CA GLN A 46 13.63 8.56 4.89
C GLN A 46 12.12 8.62 4.80
N ASN A 47 11.58 9.78 4.41
CA ASN A 47 10.14 10.05 4.52
C ASN A 47 9.41 9.67 3.24
N ASP A 48 8.26 9.00 3.37
CA ASP A 48 7.39 8.76 2.23
C ASP A 48 6.77 10.08 1.74
N LEU A 49 6.83 10.31 0.44
CA LEU A 49 6.33 11.50 -0.23
C LEU A 49 5.64 11.10 -1.53
N GLU A 50 4.38 11.52 -1.69
CA GLU A 50 3.67 11.37 -2.94
C GLU A 50 4.16 12.40 -3.95
N PHE A 51 4.52 11.96 -5.16
CA PHE A 51 5.03 12.84 -6.20
C PHE A 51 4.40 12.56 -7.57
N PHE A 52 4.36 13.58 -8.41
CA PHE A 52 3.79 13.56 -9.75
C PHE A 52 4.68 14.36 -10.72
N ARG A 53 4.39 14.28 -12.03
CA ARG A 53 5.08 15.06 -13.07
C ARG A 53 4.26 16.29 -13.44
N TYR A 54 4.94 17.39 -13.78
CA TYR A 54 4.28 18.64 -14.17
C TYR A 54 3.27 18.49 -15.31
N LYS A 55 3.61 17.77 -16.39
CA LYS A 55 2.67 17.54 -17.50
C LYS A 55 1.35 16.85 -17.12
N ARG A 56 1.35 16.09 -16.02
CA ARG A 56 0.14 15.44 -15.50
C ARG A 56 -0.71 16.42 -14.71
N PHE A 57 -0.06 17.35 -14.03
CA PHE A 57 -0.70 18.47 -13.34
C PHE A 57 -1.38 19.42 -14.33
N GLU A 58 -0.68 19.82 -15.40
CA GLU A 58 -1.29 20.66 -16.46
C GLU A 58 -2.53 19.98 -17.05
N ARG A 59 -2.42 18.69 -17.37
CA ARG A 59 -3.54 17.90 -17.89
C ARG A 59 -4.72 17.80 -16.91
N ALA A 60 -4.45 17.71 -15.61
CA ALA A 60 -5.50 17.62 -14.60
C ALA A 60 -6.27 18.94 -14.46
N LEU A 61 -5.60 20.08 -14.63
CA LEU A 61 -6.22 21.40 -14.57
C LEU A 61 -6.95 21.78 -15.87
N LEU A 62 -6.46 21.35 -17.03
CA LEU A 62 -7.10 21.55 -18.32
C LEU A 62 -8.13 20.45 -18.69
N SER A 63 -8.53 19.63 -17.72
CA SER A 63 -9.47 18.53 -17.96
C SER A 63 -10.93 18.99 -17.86
N ASP A 64 -11.82 18.30 -18.57
CA ASP A 64 -13.28 18.54 -18.49
C ASP A 64 -13.81 18.29 -17.06
N ASP A 65 -13.17 17.40 -16.31
CA ASP A 65 -13.44 17.15 -14.88
C ASP A 65 -13.20 18.39 -14.02
N TYR A 66 -12.18 19.20 -14.35
CA TYR A 66 -11.93 20.45 -13.64
C TYR A 66 -13.01 21.48 -13.98
N ASN A 67 -13.34 21.62 -15.26
CA ASN A 67 -14.36 22.55 -15.75
C ASN A 67 -15.73 22.27 -15.14
N SER A 68 -16.15 21.01 -15.08
CA SER A 68 -17.43 20.61 -14.47
C SER A 68 -17.48 20.90 -12.97
N LYS A 69 -16.37 20.68 -12.24
CA LYS A 69 -16.32 21.01 -10.81
C LYS A 69 -16.21 22.50 -10.55
N GLN A 70 -15.61 23.26 -11.46
CA GLN A 70 -15.54 24.71 -11.37
C GLN A 70 -16.92 25.38 -11.51
N GLN A 71 -17.82 24.80 -12.30
CA GLN A 71 -19.20 25.30 -12.45
C GLN A 71 -19.98 25.33 -11.12
N ASN A 72 -19.58 24.50 -10.15
CA ASN A 72 -20.19 24.48 -8.82
C ASN A 72 -19.56 25.57 -7.92
N PRO A 73 -20.31 26.63 -7.53
CA PRO A 73 -19.75 27.74 -6.74
C PRO A 73 -19.23 27.32 -5.37
N ARG A 74 -19.75 26.21 -4.82
CA ARG A 74 -19.31 25.63 -3.55
C ARG A 74 -17.86 25.16 -3.55
N ASN A 75 -17.30 24.83 -4.70
CA ASN A 75 -15.93 24.33 -4.80
C ASN A 75 -14.89 25.46 -4.77
N GLY A 76 -15.28 26.71 -5.09
CA GLY A 76 -14.39 27.87 -5.05
C GLY A 76 -13.11 27.67 -5.85
N LEU A 77 -13.20 27.03 -7.03
CA LEU A 77 -12.08 26.79 -7.93
C LEU A 77 -11.87 27.99 -8.86
N PRO A 78 -10.62 28.45 -9.09
CA PRO A 78 -10.34 29.53 -10.02
C PRO A 78 -10.59 29.11 -11.48
N PRO A 79 -11.02 30.02 -12.36
CA PRO A 79 -11.17 29.74 -13.78
C PRO A 79 -9.82 29.51 -14.46
N ILE A 80 -9.70 28.42 -15.23
CA ILE A 80 -8.48 28.07 -15.97
C ILE A 80 -8.85 27.81 -17.43
N SER A 81 -8.32 28.63 -18.33
CA SER A 81 -8.51 28.43 -19.78
C SER A 81 -7.19 28.33 -20.54
N SER A 82 -6.11 28.90 -19.99
CA SER A 82 -4.80 28.96 -20.64
C SER A 82 -3.71 28.24 -19.84
N VAL A 83 -2.63 27.86 -20.53
CA VAL A 83 -1.39 27.34 -19.93
C VAL A 83 -0.78 28.36 -18.97
N GLU A 84 -0.94 29.65 -19.24
CA GLU A 84 -0.46 30.73 -18.35
C GLU A 84 -1.20 30.71 -17.00
N ASP A 85 -2.50 30.40 -16.99
CA ASP A 85 -3.28 30.33 -15.75
C ASP A 85 -2.90 29.11 -14.92
N VAL A 86 -2.57 28.00 -15.59
CA VAL A 86 -1.99 26.81 -14.95
C VAL A 86 -0.66 27.16 -14.27
N GLN A 87 0.18 27.97 -14.89
CA GLN A 87 1.44 28.43 -14.30
C GLN A 87 1.20 29.34 -13.08
N LYS A 88 0.24 30.27 -13.14
CA LYS A 88 -0.14 31.11 -11.99
C LYS A 88 -0.58 30.26 -10.80
N ILE A 89 -1.42 29.25 -11.05
CA ILE A 89 -1.90 28.33 -10.02
C ILE A 89 -0.75 27.47 -9.47
N PHE A 90 0.13 27.01 -10.35
CA PHE A 90 1.31 26.27 -9.94
C PHE A 90 2.23 27.09 -9.02
N VAL A 91 2.51 28.35 -9.37
CA VAL A 91 3.25 29.29 -8.50
C VAL A 91 2.52 29.49 -7.18
N LEU A 92 1.20 29.67 -7.22
CA LEU A 92 0.36 29.82 -6.03
C LEU A 92 0.46 28.59 -5.11
N LEU A 93 0.46 27.35 -5.64
CA LEU A 93 0.66 26.15 -4.82
C LEU A 93 2.05 26.07 -4.18
N ILE A 94 3.10 26.53 -4.89
CA ILE A 94 4.46 26.62 -4.32
C ILE A 94 4.54 27.68 -3.22
N GLN A 95 3.97 28.87 -3.46
CA GLN A 95 3.92 29.96 -2.46
C GLN A 95 3.27 29.50 -1.17
N ASN A 96 2.19 28.72 -1.26
CA ASN A 96 1.45 28.18 -0.11
C ASN A 96 2.08 26.89 0.47
N GLN A 97 3.28 26.50 0.01
CA GLN A 97 4.01 25.31 0.47
C GLN A 97 3.19 24.01 0.39
N MET A 98 2.35 23.87 -0.63
CA MET A 98 1.50 22.68 -0.85
C MET A 98 2.20 21.64 -1.73
N ILE A 99 3.12 22.11 -2.55
CA ILE A 99 3.98 21.29 -3.40
C ILE A 99 5.43 21.73 -3.26
N ILE A 100 6.36 20.79 -3.40
CA ILE A 100 7.79 21.05 -3.41
C ILE A 100 8.43 20.49 -4.68
N PRO A 101 9.37 21.21 -5.31
CA PRO A 101 10.13 20.69 -6.45
C PRO A 101 11.06 19.57 -5.98
N VAL A 102 11.03 18.44 -6.69
CA VAL A 102 11.84 17.27 -6.34
C VAL A 102 12.57 16.72 -7.57
N LYS A 103 13.80 16.24 -7.37
CA LYS A 103 14.54 15.46 -8.36
C LYS A 103 14.47 14.00 -7.97
N LYS A 104 14.03 13.15 -8.90
CA LYS A 104 14.16 11.70 -8.76
C LYS A 104 15.62 11.32 -9.00
N LEU A 105 16.28 10.74 -8.00
CA LEU A 105 17.68 10.33 -8.13
C LEU A 105 17.80 8.99 -8.84
N HIS A 106 18.87 8.85 -9.61
CA HIS A 106 19.29 7.56 -10.14
C HIS A 106 20.03 6.74 -9.07
N TYR A 107 20.07 5.41 -9.22
CA TYR A 107 20.70 4.51 -8.25
C TYR A 107 22.17 4.86 -7.93
N ALA A 108 22.91 5.32 -8.94
CA ALA A 108 24.29 5.78 -8.80
C ALA A 108 24.39 7.05 -7.93
N GLU A 109 23.48 8.02 -8.15
CA GLU A 109 23.43 9.26 -7.38
C GLU A 109 23.05 9.01 -5.91
N VAL A 110 22.18 8.03 -5.63
CA VAL A 110 21.83 7.65 -4.25
C VAL A 110 23.04 7.08 -3.51
N LYS A 111 23.84 6.23 -4.17
CA LYS A 111 25.05 5.65 -3.57
C LYS A 111 26.16 6.68 -3.32
N ALA A 112 26.21 7.74 -4.12
CA ALA A 112 27.18 8.82 -3.94
C ALA A 112 26.95 9.60 -2.64
N VAL A 113 25.72 9.59 -2.12
CA VAL A 113 25.39 10.24 -0.84
C VAL A 113 25.75 9.32 0.32
N LYS A 114 26.68 9.77 1.16
CA LYS A 114 27.13 9.02 2.35
C LYS A 114 25.95 8.71 3.27
N GLY A 115 25.75 7.42 3.59
CA GLY A 115 24.71 6.94 4.49
C GLY A 115 23.38 6.58 3.82
N TRP A 116 23.22 6.81 2.51
CA TRP A 116 22.01 6.42 1.80
C TRP A 116 22.13 5.01 1.21
N LYS A 117 21.10 4.20 1.46
CA LYS A 117 20.96 2.85 0.92
C LYS A 117 19.86 2.85 -0.13
N PRO A 118 20.15 2.51 -1.39
CA PRO A 118 19.13 2.47 -2.43
C PRO A 118 18.08 1.40 -2.13
N LYS A 119 16.79 1.78 -2.15
CA LYS A 119 15.67 0.85 -2.02
C LYS A 119 15.10 0.55 -3.40
N ARG A 120 14.76 -0.72 -3.66
CA ARG A 120 14.21 -1.17 -4.97
C ARG A 120 12.72 -0.89 -5.12
N GLU A 121 11.98 -0.89 -4.00
CA GLU A 121 10.51 -0.73 -3.99
C GLU A 121 10.07 0.71 -4.30
N LYS A 122 10.78 1.69 -3.73
CA LYS A 122 10.42 3.11 -3.83
C LYS A 122 11.61 3.92 -4.37
N PRO A 123 11.39 4.84 -5.33
CA PRO A 123 12.44 5.72 -5.81
C PRO A 123 12.83 6.74 -4.74
N THR A 124 14.12 7.08 -4.66
CA THR A 124 14.61 8.16 -3.80
C THR A 124 14.43 9.52 -4.49
N LEU A 125 13.90 10.47 -3.75
CA LEU A 125 13.66 11.84 -4.17
C LEU A 125 14.55 12.76 -3.34
N ARG A 126 15.12 13.79 -3.98
CA ARG A 126 15.83 14.87 -3.30
C ARG A 126 15.12 16.18 -3.58
N ARG A 127 15.02 17.05 -2.58
CA ARG A 127 14.49 18.40 -2.78
C ARG A 127 15.36 19.16 -3.78
N SER A 128 14.72 19.82 -4.73
CA SER A 128 15.37 20.78 -5.63
C SER A 128 15.21 22.18 -5.05
N GLU A 129 16.22 23.04 -5.19
CA GLU A 129 16.12 24.45 -4.80
C GLU A 129 15.36 25.26 -5.86
N LYS A 130 15.44 24.82 -7.12
CA LYS A 130 14.83 25.51 -8.26
C LYS A 130 13.55 24.79 -8.69
N ALA A 131 12.47 25.54 -8.81
CA ALA A 131 11.23 25.08 -9.44
C ALA A 131 11.29 25.40 -10.93
N VAL A 132 11.32 24.38 -11.78
CA VAL A 132 11.45 24.52 -13.23
C VAL A 132 10.14 24.09 -13.89
N VAL A 133 9.50 25.00 -14.61
CA VAL A 133 8.26 24.74 -15.35
C VAL A 133 8.57 23.95 -16.62
N ASP A 134 8.87 22.66 -16.46
CA ASP A 134 9.12 21.74 -17.57
C ASP A 134 8.25 20.47 -17.44
N PRO A 135 7.70 19.95 -18.55
CA PRO A 135 6.79 18.81 -18.56
C PRO A 135 7.26 17.56 -17.81
N ASN A 136 8.58 17.33 -17.74
CA ASN A 136 9.17 16.11 -17.17
C ASN A 136 9.71 16.29 -15.74
N PHE A 137 9.68 17.51 -15.18
CA PHE A 137 10.04 17.75 -13.80
C PHE A 137 9.02 17.16 -12.82
N TYR A 138 9.52 16.81 -11.64
CA TYR A 138 8.73 16.18 -10.58
C TYR A 138 8.45 17.14 -9.45
N TYR A 139 7.26 16.97 -8.87
CA TYR A 139 6.77 17.73 -7.73
C TYR A 139 6.19 16.79 -6.70
N GLY A 140 6.50 17.02 -5.43
CA GLY A 140 6.01 16.25 -4.30
C GLY A 140 4.95 17.01 -3.53
N TRP A 141 3.92 16.32 -3.05
CA TRP A 141 2.88 16.89 -2.19
C TRP A 141 3.39 17.04 -0.75
N THR A 142 3.34 18.25 -0.23
CA THR A 142 3.43 18.53 1.21
C THR A 142 2.06 18.79 1.83
N TYR A 143 1.02 18.84 0.99
CA TYR A 143 -0.36 18.94 1.42
C TYR A 143 -0.92 17.59 1.85
N THR A 144 -1.61 17.57 2.98
CA THR A 144 -2.46 16.47 3.43
C THR A 144 -3.89 16.98 3.54
N LYS A 145 -4.83 16.22 2.98
CA LYS A 145 -6.25 16.55 3.09
C LYS A 145 -6.68 16.40 4.56
N PRO A 146 -7.28 17.43 5.18
CA PRO A 146 -7.78 17.30 6.54
C PRO A 146 -8.90 16.27 6.57
N ASN A 147 -8.86 15.34 7.53
CA ASN A 147 -9.92 14.37 7.72
C ASN A 147 -11.14 15.06 8.34
N PRO A 148 -12.29 15.18 7.62
CA PRO A 148 -13.46 15.89 8.15
C PRO A 148 -14.06 15.21 9.37
N TYR A 149 -13.82 13.90 9.55
CA TYR A 149 -14.36 13.11 10.66
C TYR A 149 -13.52 13.20 11.93
N ILE A 150 -12.38 13.90 11.93
CA ILE A 150 -11.52 14.04 13.13
C ILE A 150 -12.31 14.64 14.31
N LEU A 151 -13.18 15.61 14.04
CA LEU A 151 -14.02 16.26 15.05
C LEU A 151 -15.06 15.26 15.58
N LEU A 152 -15.70 14.49 14.71
CA LEU A 152 -16.65 13.45 15.09
C LEU A 152 -15.99 12.38 15.96
N TYR A 153 -14.80 11.89 15.58
CA TYR A 153 -14.05 10.92 16.38
C TYR A 153 -13.64 11.49 17.75
N SER A 154 -13.24 12.76 17.80
CA SER A 154 -12.93 13.43 19.07
C SER A 154 -14.15 13.54 19.98
N LEU A 155 -15.30 13.95 19.44
CA LEU A 155 -16.56 14.03 20.18
C LEU A 155 -17.01 12.66 20.67
N LEU A 156 -16.93 11.64 19.82
CA LEU A 156 -17.30 10.27 20.17
C LEU A 156 -16.37 9.67 21.23
N ALA A 157 -15.06 9.97 21.16
CA ALA A 157 -14.10 9.56 22.18
C ALA A 157 -14.44 10.16 23.54
N VAL A 158 -14.73 11.47 23.60
CA VAL A 158 -15.14 12.16 24.83
C VAL A 158 -16.45 11.57 25.37
N ALA A 159 -17.46 11.40 24.51
CA ALA A 159 -18.73 10.76 24.89
C ALA A 159 -18.53 9.33 25.41
N GLY A 160 -17.62 8.55 24.81
CA GLY A 160 -17.25 7.22 25.26
C GLY A 160 -16.62 7.22 26.67
N ILE A 161 -15.68 8.13 26.94
CA ILE A 161 -15.11 8.31 28.29
C ILE A 161 -16.20 8.64 29.30
N PHE A 162 -17.10 9.59 28.98
CA PHE A 162 -18.21 9.95 29.85
C PHE A 162 -19.14 8.77 30.10
N ALA A 163 -19.49 8.00 29.07
CA ALA A 163 -20.32 6.82 29.22
C ALA A 163 -19.73 5.83 30.23
N VAL A 164 -18.42 5.58 30.19
CA VAL A 164 -17.72 4.69 31.13
C VAL A 164 -17.70 5.27 32.55
N ILE A 165 -17.35 6.55 32.72
CA ILE A 165 -17.31 7.19 34.05
C ILE A 165 -18.70 7.23 34.69
N LEU A 166 -19.75 7.46 33.89
CA LEU A 166 -21.14 7.47 34.35
C LEU A 166 -21.75 6.06 34.48
N PHE A 167 -20.97 4.99 34.39
CA PHE A 167 -21.43 3.62 34.65
C PHE A 167 -22.28 3.48 35.94
N PRO A 168 -21.99 4.16 37.07
CA PRO A 168 -22.83 4.11 38.26
C PRO A 168 -24.27 4.61 38.05
N LEU A 169 -24.50 5.52 37.09
CA LEU A 169 -25.82 6.07 36.77
C LEU A 169 -26.57 5.22 35.73
N TRP A 170 -25.98 4.16 35.20
CA TRP A 170 -26.61 3.37 34.14
C TRP A 170 -27.87 2.64 34.65
N PRO A 171 -28.90 2.48 33.81
CA PRO A 171 -30.05 1.64 34.11
C PRO A 171 -29.66 0.22 34.52
N ASN A 172 -30.44 -0.38 35.41
CA ASN A 172 -30.17 -1.73 35.93
C ASN A 172 -30.09 -2.80 34.82
N PHE A 173 -30.78 -2.62 33.68
CA PHE A 173 -30.70 -3.56 32.56
C PHE A 173 -29.33 -3.52 31.86
N MET A 174 -28.72 -2.34 31.68
CA MET A 174 -27.41 -2.21 31.06
C MET A 174 -26.31 -2.78 31.96
N ARG A 175 -26.40 -2.53 33.27
CA ARG A 175 -25.47 -3.12 34.26
C ARG A 175 -25.50 -4.64 34.23
N ARG A 176 -26.69 -5.25 34.16
CA ARG A 176 -26.84 -6.71 33.96
C ARG A 176 -26.22 -7.16 32.64
N GLY A 177 -26.46 -6.42 31.55
CA GLY A 177 -25.86 -6.72 30.24
C GLY A 177 -24.32 -6.76 30.28
N VAL A 178 -23.69 -5.77 30.92
CA VAL A 178 -22.23 -5.75 31.10
C VAL A 178 -21.75 -6.92 31.97
N TRP A 179 -22.50 -7.27 33.02
CA TRP A 179 -22.17 -8.44 33.85
C TRP A 179 -22.22 -9.75 33.06
N TYR A 180 -23.27 -9.99 32.28
CA TYR A 180 -23.37 -11.19 31.43
C TYR A 180 -22.30 -11.21 30.35
N LEU A 181 -22.01 -10.06 29.72
CA LEU A 181 -20.94 -9.96 28.73
C LEU A 181 -19.57 -10.24 29.35
N SER A 182 -19.31 -9.75 30.57
CA SER A 182 -18.08 -10.02 31.32
C SER A 182 -17.97 -11.50 31.70
N MET A 183 -19.05 -12.13 32.18
CA MET A 183 -19.08 -13.55 32.48
C MET A 183 -18.91 -14.41 31.22
N ALA A 184 -19.50 -14.02 30.10
CA ALA A 184 -19.32 -14.70 28.81
C ALA A 184 -17.88 -14.60 28.32
N ALA A 185 -17.27 -13.40 28.38
CA ALA A 185 -15.87 -13.20 28.02
C ALA A 185 -14.94 -14.00 28.96
N LEU A 186 -15.21 -14.02 30.26
CA LEU A 186 -14.46 -14.80 31.23
C LEU A 186 -14.60 -16.31 30.99
N GLY A 187 -15.80 -16.77 30.63
CA GLY A 187 -16.05 -18.16 30.24
C GLY A 187 -15.30 -18.54 28.96
N LEU A 188 -15.29 -17.67 27.95
CA LEU A 188 -14.52 -17.87 26.72
C LEU A 188 -13.01 -17.96 27.02
N ILE A 189 -12.49 -17.05 27.83
CA ILE A 189 -11.08 -17.07 28.26
C ILE A 189 -10.77 -18.35 29.05
N GLY A 190 -11.65 -18.74 29.99
CA GLY A 190 -11.51 -19.97 30.76
C GLY A 190 -11.51 -21.23 29.88
N LEU A 191 -12.36 -21.26 28.85
CA LEU A 191 -12.37 -22.34 27.86
C LEU A 191 -11.07 -22.39 27.07
N LEU A 192 -10.53 -21.25 26.63
CA LEU A 192 -9.23 -21.21 25.96
C LEU A 192 -8.10 -21.75 26.87
N PHE A 193 -8.07 -21.36 28.15
CA PHE A 193 -7.12 -21.93 29.11
C PHE A 193 -7.30 -23.43 29.32
N ALA A 194 -8.53 -23.90 29.47
CA ALA A 194 -8.82 -25.32 29.60
C ALA A 194 -8.31 -26.11 28.37
N THR A 195 -8.57 -25.62 27.15
CA THR A 195 -8.06 -26.25 25.92
C THR A 195 -6.53 -26.27 25.87
N ALA A 196 -5.86 -25.20 26.32
CA ALA A 196 -4.41 -25.13 26.41
C ALA A 196 -3.83 -26.13 27.42
N ILE A 197 -4.46 -26.27 28.60
CA ILE A 197 -4.05 -27.24 29.63
C ILE A 197 -4.27 -28.67 29.13
N VAL A 198 -5.42 -28.99 28.56
CA VAL A 198 -5.71 -30.32 27.99
C VAL A 198 -4.70 -30.66 26.91
N ARG A 199 -4.43 -29.72 25.99
CA ARG A 199 -3.38 -29.86 24.98
C ARG A 199 -2.01 -30.15 25.60
N PHE A 200 -1.64 -29.42 26.66
CA PHE A 200 -0.36 -29.61 27.35
C PHE A 200 -0.25 -31.00 27.98
N ILE A 201 -1.28 -31.45 28.69
CA ILE A 201 -1.31 -32.79 29.33
C ILE A 201 -1.16 -33.88 28.26
N ILE A 202 -1.95 -33.80 27.18
CA ILE A 202 -1.88 -34.79 26.09
C ILE A 202 -0.49 -34.80 25.46
N TYR A 203 0.11 -33.63 25.23
CA TYR A 203 1.46 -33.55 24.69
C TYR A 203 2.49 -34.23 25.61
N VAL A 204 2.47 -33.96 26.91
CA VAL A 204 3.35 -34.61 27.91
C VAL A 204 3.18 -36.13 27.93
N ILE A 205 1.93 -36.62 27.89
CA ILE A 205 1.66 -38.06 27.83
C ILE A 205 2.20 -38.65 26.52
N SER A 206 1.97 -37.98 25.39
CA SER A 206 2.42 -38.45 24.07
C SER A 206 3.95 -38.50 23.96
N LEU A 207 4.68 -37.62 24.65
CA LEU A 207 6.14 -37.65 24.69
C LEU A 207 6.69 -38.93 25.34
N VAL A 208 5.98 -39.48 26.32
CA VAL A 208 6.41 -40.70 27.04
C VAL A 208 5.86 -41.96 26.37
N ALA A 209 4.63 -41.91 25.86
CA ALA A 209 3.92 -43.08 25.34
C ALA A 209 4.16 -43.35 23.85
N LEU A 210 4.50 -42.34 23.05
CA LEU A 210 4.57 -42.45 21.58
C LEU A 210 5.94 -42.00 21.03
N PRO A 211 6.42 -42.63 19.94
CA PRO A 211 7.67 -42.23 19.29
C PRO A 211 7.57 -40.88 18.55
N LYS A 212 6.35 -40.39 18.31
CA LYS A 212 6.07 -39.07 17.73
C LYS A 212 5.15 -38.30 18.67
N PRO A 213 5.52 -37.07 19.07
CA PRO A 213 4.66 -36.25 19.90
C PRO A 213 3.34 -35.95 19.19
N PHE A 214 2.24 -36.16 19.90
CA PHE A 214 0.90 -35.83 19.44
C PHE A 214 0.57 -34.40 19.85
N TRP A 215 -0.04 -33.65 18.94
CA TRP A 215 -0.32 -32.25 19.14
C TRP A 215 -1.82 -31.97 18.92
N LEU A 216 -2.54 -31.63 19.99
CA LEU A 216 -3.94 -31.22 19.90
C LEU A 216 -4.03 -29.74 19.48
N PHE A 217 -4.83 -29.42 18.48
CA PHE A 217 -5.00 -28.08 17.90
C PHE A 217 -3.67 -27.38 17.53
N PRO A 218 -2.93 -27.84 16.51
CA PRO A 218 -1.67 -27.22 16.05
C PRO A 218 -1.73 -25.69 15.96
N ASN A 219 -2.80 -25.17 15.38
CA ASN A 219 -2.93 -23.76 15.03
C ASN A 219 -3.42 -22.85 16.18
N LEU A 220 -3.63 -23.36 17.40
CA LEU A 220 -4.21 -22.56 18.50
C LEU A 220 -3.38 -21.31 18.89
N PHE A 221 -2.07 -21.37 18.69
CA PHE A 221 -1.12 -20.29 18.99
C PHE A 221 -0.42 -19.74 17.74
N GLU A 222 -0.90 -20.12 16.55
CA GLU A 222 -0.42 -19.52 15.30
C GLU A 222 -1.23 -18.25 15.01
N ASP A 223 -0.70 -17.37 14.14
CA ASP A 223 -1.33 -16.10 13.73
C ASP A 223 -2.54 -16.37 12.83
N CYS A 224 -3.57 -17.03 13.37
CA CYS A 224 -4.77 -17.46 12.67
C CYS A 224 -6.02 -16.93 13.39
N GLY A 225 -7.12 -16.76 12.65
CA GLY A 225 -8.39 -16.36 13.25
C GLY A 225 -8.94 -17.44 14.18
N PHE A 226 -9.85 -17.07 15.09
CA PHE A 226 -10.40 -17.97 16.12
C PHE A 226 -10.88 -19.33 15.58
N PHE A 227 -11.57 -19.37 14.44
CA PHE A 227 -12.06 -20.64 13.86
C PHE A 227 -10.93 -21.50 13.26
N GLU A 228 -9.98 -20.88 12.57
CA GLU A 228 -8.82 -21.54 11.98
C GLU A 228 -7.86 -22.08 13.05
N SER A 229 -7.85 -21.47 14.25
CA SER A 229 -7.08 -21.95 15.39
C SER A 229 -7.48 -23.36 15.88
N PHE A 230 -8.74 -23.79 15.64
CA PHE A 230 -9.25 -25.10 16.06
C PHE A 230 -9.26 -26.15 14.95
N VAL A 231 -8.79 -25.81 13.75
CA VAL A 231 -8.73 -26.72 12.61
C VAL A 231 -7.31 -26.74 12.06
N PRO A 232 -6.65 -27.91 11.91
CA PRO A 232 -7.13 -29.26 12.23
C PRO A 232 -7.18 -29.54 13.74
N LEU A 233 -8.02 -30.49 14.17
CA LEU A 233 -8.16 -30.85 15.59
C LEU A 233 -6.90 -31.49 16.19
N TYR A 234 -6.10 -32.18 15.37
CA TYR A 234 -4.88 -32.83 15.79
C TYR A 234 -3.81 -32.80 14.70
N GLY A 235 -2.55 -32.92 15.12
CA GLY A 235 -1.39 -33.06 14.26
C GLY A 235 -0.31 -33.89 14.95
N TRP A 236 0.64 -34.39 14.17
CA TRP A 236 1.81 -35.10 14.68
C TRP A 236 3.04 -34.24 14.43
N GLU A 237 3.93 -34.13 15.41
CA GLU A 237 5.19 -33.41 15.21
C GLU A 237 6.09 -34.24 14.29
N GLU A 238 6.44 -33.69 13.12
CA GLU A 238 7.38 -34.35 12.23
C GLU A 238 8.77 -34.39 12.89
N PRO A 239 9.47 -35.54 12.85
CA PRO A 239 10.81 -35.62 13.41
C PRO A 239 11.70 -34.61 12.68
N LYS A 240 12.24 -33.63 13.42
CA LYS A 240 13.18 -32.63 12.90
C LYS A 240 14.33 -33.38 12.21
N LYS A 241 14.28 -33.49 10.87
CA LYS A 241 15.40 -34.01 10.08
C LYS A 241 16.59 -33.10 10.39
N LYS A 242 17.56 -33.61 11.14
CA LYS A 242 18.86 -32.97 11.30
C LYS A 242 19.35 -32.67 9.89
N LYS A 243 19.40 -31.38 9.52
CA LYS A 243 20.00 -30.95 8.25
C LYS A 243 21.48 -31.33 8.30
N SER A 244 21.82 -32.51 7.78
CA SER A 244 23.18 -32.85 7.45
C SER A 244 23.63 -31.88 6.36
N LYS A 245 24.49 -30.94 6.74
CA LYS A 245 25.42 -30.28 5.81
C LYS A 245 26.20 -31.38 5.06
N LYS A 246 26.55 -31.09 3.79
CA LYS A 246 27.40 -31.87 2.83
C LYS A 246 26.56 -32.85 1.98
N SER A 247 26.53 -32.83 0.65
CA SER A 247 27.54 -32.42 -0.35
C SER A 247 26.90 -32.06 -1.71
N LYS A 248 27.43 -31.00 -2.33
CA LYS A 248 27.44 -30.78 -3.78
C LYS A 248 28.55 -31.66 -4.39
N LYS A 249 28.18 -32.67 -5.18
CA LYS A 249 28.91 -33.41 -6.26
C LYS A 249 28.10 -34.69 -6.46
N SER A 250 27.47 -34.99 -7.60
CA SER A 250 28.06 -35.09 -8.93
C SER A 250 26.96 -35.02 -10.01
N LYS A 251 27.24 -34.31 -11.10
CA LYS A 251 26.59 -34.49 -12.41
C LYS A 251 27.57 -35.23 -13.33
N MET A 252 26.99 -36.04 -14.22
CA MET A 252 27.49 -36.67 -15.47
C MET A 252 28.14 -38.07 -15.39
N ALA A 253 27.36 -39.09 -15.83
CA ALA A 253 27.51 -39.86 -17.09
C ALA A 253 26.56 -41.10 -17.01
N ALA A 254 25.47 -41.19 -17.80
CA ALA A 254 25.32 -41.91 -19.09
C ALA A 254 25.42 -43.46 -18.95
N LYS A 255 24.61 -44.36 -19.52
CA LYS A 255 23.45 -44.38 -20.45
C LYS A 255 23.03 -45.87 -20.63
N GLY A 256 21.73 -46.16 -20.83
CA GLY A 256 21.16 -47.41 -21.45
C GLY A 256 21.01 -48.63 -20.53
N GLY A 257 20.01 -49.51 -20.62
CA GLY A 257 18.78 -49.73 -21.42
C GLY A 257 18.06 -50.93 -20.75
N ASP A 258 16.77 -50.84 -20.47
CA ASP A 258 15.64 -51.49 -21.19
C ASP A 258 15.12 -52.73 -20.43
N ASP A 259 13.84 -52.72 -20.06
CA ASP A 259 12.82 -53.76 -20.30
C ASP A 259 11.66 -53.77 -19.25
N ASP A 260 10.52 -53.32 -19.74
CA ASP A 260 9.12 -53.79 -19.60
C ASP A 260 8.46 -54.11 -18.23
N ASN A 261 7.41 -53.36 -17.88
CA ASN A 261 6.00 -53.82 -17.93
C ASN A 261 5.00 -52.76 -17.38
N ASN A 262 4.10 -52.30 -18.27
CA ASN A 262 2.63 -52.07 -18.13
C ASN A 262 2.07 -51.44 -16.81
N VAL A 263 1.20 -50.42 -16.77
CA VAL A 263 0.09 -49.98 -17.64
C VAL A 263 -0.13 -48.45 -17.44
N GLU A 264 -0.38 -47.75 -18.55
CA GLU A 264 -0.63 -46.30 -18.75
C GLU A 264 -2.03 -45.81 -18.27
N PRO A 265 -2.59 -44.63 -18.71
CA PRO A 265 -2.08 -43.25 -18.93
C PRO A 265 -2.94 -42.23 -18.10
N ILE A 266 -2.67 -40.92 -18.00
CA ILE A 266 -2.88 -39.88 -19.03
C ILE A 266 -2.15 -38.58 -18.63
N LEU A 267 -1.65 -37.97 -19.69
CA LEU A 267 -0.77 -36.82 -19.87
C LEU A 267 -1.42 -35.44 -19.64
N THR A 268 -0.58 -34.51 -19.18
CA THR A 268 -0.33 -33.15 -19.74
C THR A 268 -1.51 -32.45 -20.42
N SER A 269 -1.95 -31.24 -20.04
CA SER A 269 -1.24 -29.97 -20.31
C SER A 269 -2.14 -28.77 -19.93
N ALA A 270 -1.49 -27.63 -19.66
CA ALA A 270 -1.94 -26.26 -19.95
C ALA A 270 -3.11 -25.62 -19.15
N GLU A 271 -2.70 -24.76 -18.21
CA GLU A 271 -3.19 -23.41 -17.89
C GLU A 271 -4.39 -22.84 -18.70
N LYS A 272 -5.50 -22.50 -18.01
CA LYS A 272 -6.12 -21.15 -17.97
C LYS A 272 -7.30 -21.03 -16.99
N THR A 273 -7.51 -19.77 -16.61
CA THR A 273 -8.38 -19.14 -15.61
C THR A 273 -9.91 -19.29 -15.82
N ALA A 274 -10.65 -19.40 -14.69
CA ALA A 274 -11.98 -18.83 -14.35
C ALA A 274 -13.32 -19.33 -14.97
N THR A 275 -14.17 -19.87 -14.07
CA THR A 275 -15.58 -19.48 -13.75
C THR A 275 -16.79 -20.06 -14.54
N GLY A 276 -17.71 -20.69 -13.78
CA GLY A 276 -19.16 -20.42 -13.82
C GLY A 276 -20.06 -21.47 -14.50
N ALA A 277 -21.07 -21.96 -13.77
CA ALA A 277 -22.25 -22.64 -14.32
C ALA A 277 -23.48 -21.71 -14.20
N GLU A 278 -24.08 -21.44 -15.37
CA GLU A 278 -25.51 -21.20 -15.67
C GLU A 278 -26.21 -19.94 -15.10
N ALA A 279 -27.06 -19.19 -15.80
CA ALA A 279 -27.49 -19.10 -17.20
C ALA A 279 -28.30 -17.78 -17.38
N HIS A 280 -28.07 -17.00 -18.44
CA HIS A 280 -29.07 -16.63 -19.47
C HIS A 280 -28.49 -15.66 -20.53
N GLU A 281 -28.80 -15.97 -21.79
CA GLU A 281 -28.66 -15.24 -23.06
C GLU A 281 -29.16 -13.78 -23.01
N ASN A 282 -28.81 -12.83 -23.90
CA ASN A 282 -28.48 -12.92 -25.33
C ASN A 282 -27.80 -11.63 -25.86
N GLY A 283 -26.95 -11.76 -26.88
CA GLY A 283 -26.91 -10.82 -28.03
C GLY A 283 -25.79 -9.77 -28.17
N SER A 284 -24.74 -10.13 -28.94
CA SER A 284 -24.07 -9.33 -30.00
C SER A 284 -23.30 -8.05 -29.58
N SER A 285 -22.08 -7.69 -29.99
CA SER A 285 -21.12 -7.99 -31.07
C SER A 285 -19.81 -7.26 -30.65
N GLY A 286 -18.61 -7.82 -30.68
CA GLY A 286 -17.77 -7.97 -31.87
C GLY A 286 -16.47 -7.14 -31.75
N ALA A 287 -15.33 -7.76 -32.12
CA ALA A 287 -13.99 -7.21 -32.42
C ALA A 287 -12.91 -7.15 -31.29
N SER A 288 -11.87 -7.97 -31.49
CA SER A 288 -10.62 -8.06 -30.72
C SER A 288 -9.41 -7.53 -31.49
N THR A 289 -8.44 -6.91 -30.81
CA THR A 289 -7.15 -6.48 -31.40
C THR A 289 -5.95 -7.10 -30.66
N SER A 290 -4.98 -7.54 -31.46
CA SER A 290 -3.74 -8.28 -31.17
C SER A 290 -2.68 -7.50 -30.36
N LYS A 291 -1.87 -8.20 -29.54
CA LYS A 291 -0.70 -7.66 -28.82
C LYS A 291 0.63 -8.15 -29.44
N ARG A 292 1.53 -7.20 -29.75
CA ARG A 292 2.92 -7.42 -30.21
C ARG A 292 3.91 -7.41 -29.04
N LYS A 293 4.95 -8.24 -29.13
CA LYS A 293 6.09 -8.39 -28.21
C LYS A 293 7.29 -7.57 -28.75
N VAL A 294 8.05 -6.91 -27.88
CA VAL A 294 9.20 -6.05 -28.25
C VAL A 294 10.52 -6.76 -27.95
N LEU A 295 11.47 -6.68 -28.89
CA LEU A 295 12.83 -7.21 -28.87
C LEU A 295 13.81 -6.07 -28.56
N LEU A 296 14.86 -6.35 -27.78
CA LEU A 296 15.92 -5.40 -27.42
C LEU A 296 17.13 -5.62 -28.33
N GLU A 297 17.60 -4.56 -28.97
CA GLU A 297 18.83 -4.51 -29.78
C GLU A 297 19.91 -3.78 -28.97
N GLU A 298 21.07 -4.43 -28.81
CA GLU A 298 22.27 -3.85 -28.22
C GLU A 298 23.04 -3.10 -29.33
N VAL A 299 23.37 -1.83 -29.08
CA VAL A 299 24.30 -1.06 -29.90
C VAL A 299 25.66 -1.09 -29.22
N ALA A 300 26.64 -1.66 -29.91
CA ALA A 300 28.06 -1.51 -29.62
C ALA A 300 28.58 -0.31 -30.41
N ASP A 301 29.38 0.55 -29.78
CA ASP A 301 30.16 1.57 -30.49
C ASP A 301 31.61 1.51 -30.02
N GLU A 302 32.51 1.39 -31.01
CA GLU A 302 33.90 1.85 -30.99
C GLU A 302 33.97 3.38 -30.96
#